data_AF-A0A534WFH7-F1
#
_entry.id   AF-A0A534WFH7-F1
#
_cell.length_a   1.000
_cell.length_b   1.000
_cell.length_c   1.000
_cell.angle_alpha   90.00
_cell.angle_beta   90.00
_cell.angle_gamma   90.00
#
_symmetry.space_group_name_H-M   'P 1'
#
loop_
_entity.id
_entity.type
_entity.pdbx_description
1 polymer ?
#
loop_
_entity_poly.entity_id
_entity_poly.type
_entity_poly.pdbx_seq_one_letter_code
_entity_poly.pdbx_strand_id
1 'polypeptide(L)'
;MGILIVAVVATALGFLLIFLIGRGQPVSPAAPENLARDGQGAMSWVRGFGLEGFQRLLLTLFTEMGFHAERSERGSGTVDLFANDPTPIRGGRLYVHGLFGEPGVPTDADEVRNMIDTARAEFVGKGVLITLGTFTSDARDAARGNPIDLVDGDELGRLVRKHMPQAFAQRKI
;
A
#
# COMPACT_ATOMS: atom_id res chain seq x y z
N MET A 1 -17.57 50.57 28.77
CA MET A 1 -16.19 50.02 28.67
C MET A 1 -16.10 48.54 29.01
N GLY A 2 -16.72 48.03 30.09
CA GLY A 2 -16.58 46.62 30.50
C GLY A 2 -17.08 45.56 29.51
N ILE A 3 -18.24 45.78 28.87
CA ILE A 3 -18.85 44.78 27.96
C ILE A 3 -18.02 44.55 26.69
N LEU A 4 -17.39 45.61 26.15
CA LEU A 4 -16.51 45.53 24.99
C LEU A 4 -15.25 44.69 25.26
N ILE A 5 -14.69 44.81 26.47
CA ILE A 5 -13.51 44.03 26.89
C ILE A 5 -13.85 42.54 26.97
N VAL A 6 -15.01 42.20 27.53
CA VAL A 6 -15.47 40.81 27.64
C VAL A 6 -15.68 40.18 26.26
N ALA A 7 -16.25 40.92 25.31
CA ALA A 7 -16.47 40.43 23.95
C ALA A 7 -15.14 40.12 23.23
N VAL A 8 -14.16 41.02 23.31
CA VAL A 8 -12.85 40.84 22.66
C VAL A 8 -12.10 39.64 23.25
N VAL A 9 -12.15 39.47 24.58
CA VAL A 9 -11.52 38.33 25.26
C VAL A 9 -12.17 37.01 24.84
N ALA A 10 -13.51 36.96 24.75
CA ALA A 10 -14.22 35.76 24.33
C ALA A 10 -13.88 35.35 22.88
N THR A 11 -13.78 36.32 21.97
CA THR A 11 -13.40 36.05 20.57
C THR A 11 -11.95 35.57 20.46
N ALA A 12 -11.02 36.18 21.19
CA ALA A 12 -9.62 35.76 21.21
C ALA A 12 -9.44 34.33 21.74
N LEU A 13 -10.17 33.98 22.81
CA LEU A 13 -10.21 32.62 23.35
C LEU A 13 -10.77 31.61 22.34
N GLY A 14 -11.85 31.97 21.63
CA GLY A 14 -12.41 31.13 20.57
C GLY A 14 -11.42 30.85 19.45
N PHE A 15 -10.73 31.89 18.95
CA PHE A 15 -9.69 31.73 17.93
C PHE A 15 -8.50 30.91 18.42
N LEU A 16 -8.08 31.10 19.67
CA LEU A 16 -7.00 30.33 20.28
C LEU A 16 -7.36 28.83 20.38
N LEU A 17 -8.61 28.51 20.73
CA LEU A 17 -9.09 27.14 20.79
C LEU A 17 -9.14 26.48 19.40
N ILE A 18 -9.64 27.19 18.38
CA ILE A 18 -9.63 26.69 16.99
C ILE A 18 -8.19 26.45 16.53
N PHE A 19 -7.29 27.38 16.83
CA PHE A 19 -5.87 27.26 16.47
C PHE A 19 -5.16 26.09 17.17
N LEU A 20 -5.50 25.81 18.44
CA LEU A 20 -4.96 24.68 19.18
C LEU A 20 -5.49 23.33 18.67
N ILE A 21 -6.75 23.25 18.23
CA ILE A 21 -7.34 22.05 17.62
C ILE A 21 -6.78 21.80 16.21
N GLY A 22 -6.49 22.87 15.45
CA GLY A 22 -5.96 22.80 14.09
C GLY A 22 -4.53 22.28 13.97
N ARG A 23 -3.73 22.32 15.05
CA ARG A 23 -2.32 21.89 15.04
C ARG A 23 -2.10 20.37 14.97
N GLY A 24 -3.15 19.57 15.14
CA GLY A 24 -3.06 18.11 15.19
C GLY A 24 -4.00 17.38 14.24
N GLN A 25 -4.64 18.06 13.29
CA GLN A 25 -5.49 17.38 12.31
C GLN A 25 -4.60 16.52 11.40
N PRO A 26 -4.83 15.19 11.30
CA PRO A 26 -4.16 14.38 10.30
C PRO A 26 -4.50 14.97 8.92
N VAL A 27 -3.47 15.36 8.18
CA VAL A 27 -3.62 15.89 6.82
C VAL A 27 -4.42 14.86 6.02
N SER A 28 -5.52 15.28 5.40
CA SER A 28 -6.38 14.39 4.61
C SER A 28 -5.53 13.65 3.57
N PRO A 29 -5.52 12.30 3.58
CA PRO A 29 -4.77 11.51 2.59
C PRO A 29 -5.21 11.80 1.14
N ALA A 30 -6.42 12.33 0.96
CA ALA A 30 -6.99 12.67 -0.35
C ALA A 30 -6.59 14.05 -0.87
N ALA A 31 -5.70 14.79 -0.19
CA ALA A 31 -5.23 16.08 -0.70
C ALA A 31 -4.39 15.87 -1.98
N PRO A 32 -4.62 16.65 -3.06
CA PRO A 32 -3.89 16.52 -4.31
C PRO A 32 -2.37 16.71 -4.17
N GLU A 33 -1.93 17.46 -3.16
CA GLU A 33 -0.51 17.61 -2.82
C GLU A 33 0.12 16.31 -2.27
N ASN A 34 -0.65 15.49 -1.55
CA ASN A 34 -0.20 14.18 -1.04
C ASN A 34 -0.14 13.15 -2.18
N LEU A 35 -1.14 13.13 -3.06
CA LEU A 35 -1.17 12.30 -4.28
C LEU A 35 0.03 12.60 -5.21
N ALA A 36 0.50 13.85 -5.26
CA ALA A 36 1.68 14.24 -6.02
C ALA A 36 3.01 13.86 -5.34
N ARG A 37 3.05 13.78 -4.00
CA ARG A 37 4.20 13.27 -3.23
C ARG A 37 4.35 11.74 -3.34
N ASP A 38 3.24 11.01 -3.53
CA ASP A 38 3.21 9.55 -3.65
C ASP A 38 4.00 8.99 -4.87
N GLY A 39 4.30 9.82 -5.88
CA GLY A 39 5.23 9.47 -6.95
C GLY A 39 6.68 9.20 -6.48
N GLN A 40 7.03 9.67 -5.27
CA GLN A 40 8.30 9.41 -4.57
C GLN A 40 8.10 8.51 -3.34
N GLY A 41 7.19 7.54 -3.40
CA GLY A 41 6.96 6.59 -2.31
C GLY A 41 8.22 5.86 -1.85
N ALA A 42 8.18 5.26 -0.66
CA ALA A 42 9.32 4.56 -0.03
C ALA A 42 9.97 3.48 -0.92
N MET A 43 9.25 3.03 -1.94
CA MET A 43 9.65 1.97 -2.88
C MET A 43 9.95 2.47 -4.29
N SER A 44 10.01 3.79 -4.52
CA SER A 44 10.37 4.40 -5.81
C SER A 44 11.73 3.92 -6.35
N TRP A 45 12.67 3.59 -5.47
CA TRP A 45 13.99 3.05 -5.83
C TRP A 45 13.91 1.69 -6.54
N VAL A 46 12.86 0.90 -6.31
CA VAL A 46 12.65 -0.40 -6.98
C VAL A 46 12.43 -0.22 -8.48
N ARG A 47 11.85 0.91 -8.90
CA ARG A 47 11.61 1.21 -10.31
C ARG A 47 12.91 1.25 -11.13
N GLY A 48 14.04 1.60 -10.50
CA GLY A 48 15.36 1.58 -11.14
C GLY A 48 15.86 0.19 -11.51
N PHE A 49 15.30 -0.87 -10.91
CA PHE A 49 15.62 -2.28 -11.21
C PHE A 49 14.61 -2.93 -12.17
N GLY A 50 13.61 -2.17 -12.64
CA GLY A 50 12.58 -2.63 -13.56
C GLY A 50 11.69 -3.74 -12.99
N LEU A 51 10.95 -4.39 -13.89
CA LEU A 51 10.00 -5.45 -13.54
C LEU A 51 10.70 -6.68 -12.94
N GLU A 52 11.91 -6.99 -13.39
CA GLU A 52 12.69 -8.11 -12.86
C GLU A 52 13.11 -7.86 -11.40
N GLY A 53 13.60 -6.66 -11.09
CA GLY A 53 13.90 -6.28 -9.71
C GLY A 53 12.68 -6.32 -8.82
N PHE A 54 11.53 -5.85 -9.33
CA PHE A 54 10.28 -5.93 -8.58
C PHE A 54 9.88 -7.37 -8.27
N GLN A 55 9.97 -8.29 -9.24
CA GLN A 55 9.70 -9.70 -8.97
C GLN A 55 10.65 -10.28 -7.94
N ARG A 56 11.96 -10.03 -8.07
CA ARG A 56 12.97 -10.53 -7.12
C ARG A 56 12.67 -10.03 -5.71
N LEU A 57 12.33 -8.76 -5.56
CA LEU A 57 11.92 -8.18 -4.29
C LEU A 57 10.72 -8.92 -3.68
N LEU A 58 9.67 -9.16 -4.47
CA LEU A 58 8.48 -9.88 -3.97
C LEU A 58 8.83 -11.32 -3.57
N LEU A 59 9.57 -12.04 -4.40
CA LEU A 59 10.03 -13.40 -4.08
C LEU A 59 10.81 -13.44 -2.76
N THR A 60 11.79 -12.55 -2.60
CA THR A 60 12.60 -12.50 -1.38
C THR A 60 11.76 -12.08 -0.18
N LEU A 61 10.90 -11.07 -0.32
CA LEU A 61 10.04 -10.60 0.77
C LEU A 61 9.13 -11.72 1.29
N PHE A 62 8.42 -12.42 0.41
CA PHE A 62 7.53 -13.51 0.81
C PHE A 62 8.31 -14.69 1.40
N THR A 63 9.50 -14.99 0.88
CA THR A 63 10.38 -16.02 1.44
C THR A 63 10.84 -15.65 2.86
N GLU A 64 11.26 -14.41 3.08
CA GLU A 64 11.69 -13.88 4.41
C GLU A 64 10.51 -13.76 5.39
N MET A 65 9.28 -13.66 4.88
CA MET A 65 8.07 -13.75 5.69
C MET A 65 7.69 -15.19 6.06
N GLY A 66 8.40 -16.19 5.52
CA GLY A 66 8.18 -17.61 5.82
C GLY A 66 7.28 -18.35 4.83
N PHE A 67 6.94 -17.75 3.69
CA PHE A 67 6.17 -18.41 2.64
C PHE A 67 7.07 -19.23 1.71
N HIS A 68 6.56 -20.33 1.18
CA HIS A 68 7.22 -21.11 0.14
C HIS A 68 6.72 -20.68 -1.24
N ALA A 69 7.56 -19.97 -2.02
CA ALA A 69 7.21 -19.60 -3.39
C ALA A 69 7.14 -20.85 -4.29
N GLU A 70 6.00 -21.04 -4.95
CA GLU A 70 5.76 -22.16 -5.87
C GLU A 70 6.06 -21.77 -7.32
N ARG A 71 5.51 -20.63 -7.74
CA ARG A 71 5.53 -20.17 -9.13
C ARG A 71 5.56 -18.65 -9.16
N SER A 72 6.37 -18.10 -10.06
CA SER A 72 6.38 -16.66 -10.30
C SER A 72 6.56 -16.34 -11.77
N GLU A 73 5.72 -15.45 -12.28
CA GLU A 73 5.65 -15.04 -13.67
C GLU A 73 5.63 -13.53 -13.81
N ARG A 74 6.06 -13.06 -14.99
CA ARG A 74 6.03 -11.66 -15.37
C ARG A 74 5.04 -11.48 -16.51
N GLY A 75 4.12 -10.54 -16.35
CA GLY A 75 3.32 -10.00 -17.45
C GLY A 75 3.99 -8.76 -18.06
N SER A 76 3.24 -8.03 -18.91
CA SER A 76 3.72 -6.81 -19.58
C SER A 76 3.95 -5.62 -18.64
N GLY A 77 3.51 -5.70 -17.39
CA GLY A 77 3.71 -4.69 -16.35
C GLY A 77 3.35 -5.19 -14.96
N THR A 78 3.25 -6.50 -14.82
CA THR A 78 2.74 -7.17 -13.62
C THR A 78 3.64 -8.35 -13.26
N VAL A 79 3.58 -8.75 -12.00
CA VAL A 79 4.26 -9.93 -11.48
C VAL A 79 3.24 -10.78 -10.76
N ASP A 80 3.08 -12.01 -11.20
CA ASP A 80 2.28 -13.01 -10.52
C ASP A 80 3.19 -13.88 -9.67
N LEU A 81 2.79 -14.13 -8.42
CA LEU A 81 3.52 -14.97 -7.49
C LEU A 81 2.52 -15.83 -6.71
N PHE A 82 2.67 -17.15 -6.83
CA PHE A 82 1.97 -18.12 -6.00
C PHE A 82 2.91 -18.60 -4.91
N ALA A 83 2.45 -18.54 -3.67
CA ALA A 83 3.21 -18.97 -2.51
C ALA A 83 2.32 -19.75 -1.54
N ASN A 84 2.90 -20.67 -0.78
CA ASN A 84 2.19 -21.45 0.21
C ASN A 84 2.68 -21.11 1.62
N ASP A 85 1.76 -20.80 2.52
CA ASP A 85 2.06 -20.67 3.96
C ASP A 85 2.06 -22.08 4.59
N PRO A 86 3.21 -22.58 5.08
CA PRO A 86 3.31 -23.91 5.67
C PRO A 86 2.67 -24.03 7.06
N THR A 87 2.17 -22.92 7.65
CA THR A 87 1.63 -22.91 9.01
C THR A 87 0.45 -23.88 9.13
N PRO A 88 0.51 -24.89 10.02
CA PRO A 88 -0.59 -25.83 10.19
C PRO A 88 -1.90 -25.13 10.54
N ILE A 89 -3.02 -25.61 10.00
CA ILE A 89 -4.40 -25.16 10.27
C ILE A 89 -4.75 -23.77 9.70
N ARG A 90 -3.82 -22.81 9.71
CA ARG A 90 -4.06 -21.42 9.26
C ARG A 90 -3.46 -21.09 7.89
N GLY A 91 -2.44 -21.83 7.48
CA GLY A 91 -1.75 -21.63 6.23
C GLY A 91 -2.55 -22.09 5.01
N GLY A 92 -1.92 -22.00 3.85
CA GLY A 92 -2.54 -22.31 2.57
C GLY A 92 -1.92 -21.53 1.42
N ARG A 93 -2.44 -21.81 0.22
CA ARG A 93 -1.99 -21.16 -1.01
C ARG A 93 -2.44 -19.69 -1.02
N LEU A 94 -1.51 -18.83 -1.39
CA LEU A 94 -1.63 -17.40 -1.53
C LEU A 94 -1.30 -17.01 -2.97
N TYR A 95 -2.08 -16.08 -3.52
CA TYR A 95 -1.81 -15.47 -4.81
C TYR A 95 -1.48 -14.00 -4.63
N VAL A 96 -0.29 -13.62 -5.09
CA VAL A 96 0.23 -12.27 -5.01
C VAL A 96 0.27 -11.72 -6.42
N HIS A 97 -0.46 -10.63 -6.66
CA HIS A 97 -0.44 -9.90 -7.92
C HIS A 97 0.24 -8.56 -7.69
N GLY A 98 1.41 -8.37 -8.30
CA GLY A 98 2.20 -7.15 -8.21
C GLY A 98 2.02 -6.29 -9.45
N LEU A 99 1.49 -5.09 -9.27
CA LEU A 99 1.37 -4.05 -10.30
C LEU A 99 2.61 -3.15 -10.25
N PHE A 100 3.41 -3.16 -11.31
CA PHE A 100 4.55 -2.24 -11.41
C PHE A 100 4.05 -0.79 -11.61
N GLY A 101 3.03 -0.63 -12.45
CA GLY A 101 2.27 0.60 -12.66
C GLY A 101 3.08 1.81 -13.13
N GLU A 102 2.40 2.86 -13.55
CA GLU A 102 3.05 4.15 -13.84
C GLU A 102 3.22 4.96 -12.55
N PRO A 103 4.35 5.69 -12.38
CA PRO A 103 4.53 6.54 -11.21
C PRO A 103 3.44 7.61 -11.10
N GLY A 104 2.84 7.74 -9.92
CA GLY A 104 1.81 8.75 -9.65
C GLY A 104 0.42 8.43 -10.22
N VAL A 105 0.23 7.29 -10.87
CA VAL A 105 -1.09 6.81 -11.31
C VAL A 105 -1.64 5.86 -10.25
N PRO A 106 -2.77 6.20 -9.60
CA PRO A 106 -3.41 5.29 -8.65
C PRO A 106 -3.99 4.06 -9.35
N THR A 107 -3.92 2.92 -8.66
CA THR A 107 -4.56 1.67 -9.09
C THR A 107 -6.06 1.73 -8.86
N ASP A 108 -6.82 1.42 -9.90
CA ASP A 108 -8.29 1.48 -9.89
C ASP A 108 -8.96 0.15 -9.50
N ALA A 109 -10.28 0.19 -9.31
CA ALA A 109 -11.09 -0.93 -8.88
C ALA A 109 -11.14 -2.10 -9.87
N ASP A 110 -10.90 -1.85 -11.15
CA ASP A 110 -10.89 -2.90 -12.17
C ASP A 110 -9.76 -3.90 -11.95
N GLU A 111 -8.59 -3.44 -11.52
CA GLU A 111 -7.47 -4.33 -11.17
C GLU A 111 -7.83 -5.23 -9.97
N VAL A 112 -8.55 -4.68 -8.99
CA VAL A 112 -9.02 -5.45 -7.83
C VAL A 112 -10.04 -6.50 -8.26
N ARG A 113 -10.98 -6.16 -9.16
CA ARG A 113 -11.99 -7.09 -9.68
C ARG A 113 -11.34 -8.22 -10.49
N ASN A 114 -10.41 -7.88 -11.39
CA ASN A 114 -9.66 -8.86 -12.16
C ASN A 114 -8.91 -9.83 -11.25
N MET A 115 -8.30 -9.32 -10.18
CA MET A 115 -7.62 -10.16 -9.20
C MET A 115 -8.58 -11.08 -8.44
N ILE A 116 -9.77 -10.60 -8.05
CA ILE A 116 -10.80 -11.43 -7.41
C ILE A 116 -11.20 -12.60 -8.32
N ASP A 117 -11.41 -12.33 -9.61
CA ASP A 117 -11.78 -13.35 -10.59
C ASP A 117 -10.65 -14.38 -10.79
N THR A 118 -9.40 -13.92 -10.90
CA THR A 118 -8.22 -14.80 -11.00
C THR A 118 -8.03 -15.63 -9.73
N ALA A 119 -8.15 -15.04 -8.54
CA ALA A 119 -8.03 -15.75 -7.28
C ALA A 119 -9.10 -16.83 -7.13
N ARG A 120 -10.32 -16.56 -7.64
CA ARG A 120 -11.40 -17.56 -7.69
C ARG A 120 -11.08 -18.68 -8.68
N ALA A 121 -10.58 -18.37 -9.87
CA ALA A 121 -10.22 -19.35 -10.90
C ALA A 121 -9.07 -20.27 -10.45
N GLU A 122 -8.12 -19.74 -9.70
CA GLU A 122 -6.94 -20.45 -9.17
C GLU A 122 -7.21 -21.16 -7.82
N PHE A 123 -8.46 -21.11 -7.33
CA PHE A 123 -8.91 -21.70 -6.05
C PHE A 123 -8.04 -21.29 -4.85
N VAL A 124 -7.67 -20.00 -4.80
CA VAL A 124 -6.76 -19.46 -3.78
C VAL A 124 -7.56 -18.88 -2.63
N GLY A 125 -7.21 -19.26 -1.40
CA GLY A 125 -7.96 -18.85 -0.21
C GLY A 125 -7.77 -17.38 0.16
N LYS A 126 -6.65 -16.78 -0.27
CA LYS A 126 -6.31 -15.38 -0.04
C LYS A 126 -5.50 -14.82 -1.20
N GLY A 127 -5.84 -13.61 -1.63
CA GLY A 127 -5.07 -12.82 -2.57
C GLY A 127 -4.39 -11.63 -1.90
N VAL A 128 -3.23 -11.22 -2.41
CA VAL A 128 -2.59 -9.93 -2.09
C VAL A 128 -2.33 -9.13 -3.37
N LEU A 129 -2.97 -7.98 -3.52
CA LEU A 129 -2.68 -7.01 -4.58
C LEU A 129 -1.61 -6.04 -4.10
N ILE A 130 -0.50 -5.95 -4.81
CA ILE A 130 0.62 -5.07 -4.45
C ILE A 130 0.79 -4.04 -5.55
N THR A 131 0.92 -2.77 -5.20
CA THR A 131 1.30 -1.70 -6.14
C THR A 131 2.47 -0.89 -5.60
N LEU A 132 3.33 -0.38 -6.49
CA LEU A 132 4.36 0.60 -6.10
C LEU A 132 3.79 2.01 -5.89
N GLY A 133 2.53 2.25 -6.29
CA GLY A 133 1.80 3.50 -6.09
C GLY A 133 0.76 3.38 -4.98
N THR A 134 -0.41 3.98 -5.19
CA THR A 134 -1.54 4.00 -4.26
C THR A 134 -2.80 3.41 -4.88
N PHE A 135 -3.77 3.01 -4.06
CA PHE A 135 -5.10 2.59 -4.52
C PHE A 135 -6.10 3.75 -4.46
N THR A 136 -7.04 3.79 -5.41
CA THR A 136 -8.22 4.68 -5.35
C THR A 136 -9.15 4.29 -4.19
N SER A 137 -10.06 5.19 -3.80
CA SER A 137 -11.12 4.83 -2.84
C SER A 137 -11.96 3.66 -3.35
N ASP A 138 -12.28 3.68 -4.64
CA ASP A 138 -13.16 2.69 -5.26
C ASP A 138 -12.48 1.32 -5.30
N ALA A 139 -11.16 1.28 -5.51
CA ALA A 139 -10.37 0.06 -5.40
C ALA A 139 -10.39 -0.52 -3.98
N ARG A 140 -10.22 0.33 -2.97
CA ARG A 140 -10.34 -0.12 -1.56
C ARG A 140 -11.74 -0.63 -1.26
N ASP A 141 -12.76 0.03 -1.77
CA ASP A 141 -14.15 -0.33 -1.61
C ASP A 141 -14.47 -1.67 -2.30
N ALA A 142 -13.89 -1.94 -3.48
CA ALA A 142 -14.03 -3.21 -4.19
C ALA A 142 -13.37 -4.38 -3.46
N ALA A 143 -12.26 -4.15 -2.75
CA ALA A 143 -11.61 -5.18 -1.94
C ALA A 143 -12.41 -5.52 -0.67
N ARG A 144 -13.22 -4.59 -0.14
CA ARG A 144 -13.98 -4.82 1.11
C ARG A 144 -14.93 -6.02 0.95
N GLY A 145 -14.81 -6.97 1.88
CA GLY A 145 -15.65 -8.16 1.92
C GLY A 145 -15.16 -9.31 1.02
N ASN A 146 -14.09 -9.11 0.24
CA ASN A 146 -13.42 -10.16 -0.52
C ASN A 146 -12.14 -10.62 0.21
N PRO A 147 -11.66 -11.85 0.00
CA PRO A 147 -10.43 -12.36 0.61
C PRO A 147 -9.17 -11.81 -0.08
N ILE A 148 -9.13 -10.50 -0.31
CA ILE A 148 -8.06 -9.78 -1.01
C ILE A 148 -7.52 -8.68 -0.10
N ASP A 149 -6.22 -8.72 0.16
CA ASP A 149 -5.50 -7.64 0.83
C ASP A 149 -4.89 -6.69 -0.21
N LEU A 150 -4.96 -5.39 0.05
CA LEU A 150 -4.34 -4.37 -0.76
C LEU A 150 -3.08 -3.84 -0.05
N VAL A 151 -1.95 -3.82 -0.75
CA VAL A 151 -0.66 -3.36 -0.24
C VAL A 151 -0.14 -2.26 -1.17
N ASP A 152 -0.19 -1.02 -0.70
CA ASP A 152 0.35 0.13 -1.43
C ASP A 152 1.87 0.26 -1.26
N GLY A 153 2.48 1.22 -1.96
CA GLY A 153 3.92 1.43 -1.96
C GLY A 153 4.49 1.73 -0.57
N ASP A 154 3.72 2.38 0.30
CA ASP A 154 4.13 2.71 1.66
C ASP A 154 4.03 1.51 2.59
N GLU A 155 2.98 0.71 2.48
CA GLU A 155 2.84 -0.57 3.17
C GLU A 155 3.91 -1.56 2.73
N LEU A 156 4.16 -1.68 1.43
CA LEU A 156 5.25 -2.49 0.90
C LEU A 156 6.60 -2.04 1.48
N GLY A 157 6.85 -0.73 1.54
CA GLY A 157 8.04 -0.18 2.16
C GLY A 157 8.16 -0.52 3.66
N ARG A 158 7.04 -0.53 4.40
CA ARG A 158 7.01 -0.97 5.80
C ARG A 158 7.34 -2.46 5.93
N LEU A 159 6.78 -3.32 5.08
CA LEU A 159 7.04 -4.76 5.07
C LEU A 159 8.51 -5.06 4.75
N VAL A 160 9.06 -4.42 3.73
CA VAL A 160 10.48 -4.57 3.35
C VAL A 160 11.40 -4.07 4.45
N ARG A 161 11.09 -2.95 5.13
CA ARG A 161 11.87 -2.52 6.31
C ARG A 161 11.86 -3.53 7.44
N LYS A 162 10.72 -4.19 7.67
CA LYS A 162 10.52 -5.14 8.77
C LYS A 162 11.22 -6.47 8.52
N HIS A 163 11.10 -7.02 7.31
CA HIS A 163 11.59 -8.36 6.97
C HIS A 163 12.93 -8.35 6.23
N MET A 164 13.29 -7.25 5.56
CA MET A 164 14.52 -7.12 4.78
C MET A 164 15.26 -5.81 5.09
N PRO A 165 15.66 -5.56 6.36
CA PRO A 165 16.26 -4.29 6.76
C PRO A 165 17.56 -3.96 5.99
N GLN A 166 18.34 -4.98 5.61
CA GLN A 166 19.58 -4.80 4.85
C GLN A 166 19.32 -4.38 3.39
N ALA A 167 18.35 -5.01 2.73
CA ALA A 167 17.95 -4.67 1.36
C ALA A 167 17.38 -3.25 1.27
N PHE A 168 16.55 -2.87 2.26
CA PHE A 168 16.02 -1.52 2.36
C PHE A 168 17.11 -0.46 2.62
N ALA A 169 18.03 -0.72 3.55
CA ALA A 169 19.10 0.21 3.90
C ALA A 169 20.09 0.43 2.75
N GLN A 170 20.39 -0.64 1.99
CA GLN A 170 21.35 -0.57 0.89
C GLN A 170 20.69 -0.23 -0.46
N ARG A 171 19.34 -0.19 -0.53
CA ARG A 171 18.57 -0.07 -1.78
C ARG A 171 19.03 -1.07 -2.84
N LYS A 172 19.22 -2.32 -2.41
CA LYS A 172 19.65 -3.44 -3.25
C LYS A 172 18.62 -4.55 -3.18
N ILE A 173 18.44 -5.23 -4.32
CA ILE A 173 17.55 -6.38 -4.50
C ILE A 173 18.41 -7.58 -4.88
#